data_AF-A0A5Q4C7I7-F1
#
_entry.id   AF-A0A5Q4C7I7-F1
#
_cell.length_a   1.000
_cell.length_b   1.000
_cell.length_c   1.000
_cell.angle_alpha   90.00
_cell.angle_beta   90.00
_cell.angle_gamma   90.00
#
_symmetry.space_group_name_H-M   'P 1'
#
loop_
_entity.id
_entity.type
_entity.pdbx_description
1 polymer ?
#
loop_
_entity_poly.entity_id
_entity_poly.type
_entity_poly.pdbx_seq_one_letter_code
_entity_poly.pdbx_strand_id
1 'polypeptide(L)'
;MLPPAAALLLLALAVLAASTPLNCGAASIRCPVIFDGRVPAAAVPGDFDSASGGGWNPYNPDYVKGEGLLWSDIILLPRAGPPSRFDSGRERRRPLEVTISNASVFIDQRGFRRAGLLFAGDANVGR
;
A
#
# COMPACT_ATOMS: atom_id res chain seq x y z
N MET A 1 23.19 46.15 52.07
CA MET A 1 22.95 44.70 52.25
C MET A 1 21.59 44.41 51.67
N LEU A 2 21.50 43.65 50.58
CA LEU A 2 20.22 43.37 49.91
C LEU A 2 19.42 42.37 50.76
N PRO A 3 18.13 42.61 51.06
CA PRO A 3 17.36 41.69 51.89
C PRO A 3 17.20 40.33 51.20
N PRO A 4 17.27 39.21 51.93
CA PRO A 4 17.28 37.86 51.36
C PRO A 4 16.06 37.57 50.48
N ALA A 5 14.90 38.17 50.80
CA ALA A 5 13.68 38.07 50.00
C ALA A 5 13.80 38.70 48.60
N ALA A 6 14.54 39.82 48.48
CA ALA A 6 14.76 40.47 47.18
C ALA A 6 15.73 39.67 46.30
N ALA A 7 16.73 39.01 46.90
CA ALA A 7 17.63 38.10 46.19
C ALA A 7 16.91 36.85 45.65
N LEU A 8 15.98 36.28 46.43
CA LEU A 8 15.14 35.15 46.00
C LEU A 8 14.18 35.51 44.87
N LEU A 9 13.57 36.70 44.91
CA LEU A 9 12.66 37.17 43.87
C LEU A 9 13.41 37.43 42.54
N LEU A 10 14.60 38.02 42.62
CA LEU A 10 15.47 38.26 41.46
C LEU A 10 15.97 36.94 40.84
N LEU A 11 16.27 35.93 41.66
CA LEU A 11 16.63 34.59 41.17
C LEU A 11 15.46 33.90 40.45
N ALA A 12 14.24 34.01 41.00
CA ALA A 12 13.05 33.41 40.39
C ALA A 12 12.70 34.05 39.03
N LEU A 13 12.86 35.36 38.90
CA LEU A 13 12.66 36.10 37.64
C LEU A 13 13.72 35.73 36.59
N ALA A 14 14.97 35.47 37.00
CA ALA A 14 16.03 35.04 36.10
C ALA A 14 15.80 33.63 35.54
N VAL A 15 15.20 32.72 36.33
CA VAL A 15 14.86 31.35 35.88
C VAL A 15 13.71 31.34 34.86
N LEU A 16 12.72 32.22 35.01
CA LEU A 16 11.64 32.35 34.01
C LEU A 16 12.15 32.93 32.68
N ALA A 17 13.08 33.89 32.72
CA ALA A 17 13.64 34.52 31.52
C ALA A 17 14.59 33.61 30.72
N ALA A 18 15.09 32.54 31.32
CA ALA A 18 15.98 31.56 30.68
C ALA A 18 15.23 30.37 30.02
N SER A 19 13.90 30.37 30.03
CA SER A 19 13.11 29.30 29.40
C SER A 19 13.08 29.44 27.87
N THR A 20 14.07 28.87 27.19
CA THR A 20 14.04 28.72 25.73
C THR A 20 13.04 27.63 25.36
N PRO A 21 12.07 27.89 24.45
CA PRO A 21 11.19 26.84 23.97
C PRO A 21 12.04 25.74 23.32
N LEU A 22 11.84 24.50 23.77
CA LEU A 22 12.41 23.34 23.09
C LEU A 22 11.86 23.34 21.66
N ASN A 23 12.74 23.64 20.70
CA ASN A 23 12.44 23.46 19.28
C ASN A 23 12.42 21.96 19.01
N CYS A 24 11.33 21.29 19.40
CA CYS A 24 11.03 19.94 18.98
C CYS A 24 10.89 20.00 17.46
N GLY A 25 11.98 19.72 16.74
CA GLY A 25 11.98 19.68 15.29
C GLY A 25 10.80 18.84 14.82
N ALA A 26 10.04 19.36 13.86
CA ALA A 26 8.90 18.65 13.31
C ALA A 26 9.34 17.22 12.94
N ALA A 27 8.62 16.22 13.46
CA ALA A 27 8.88 14.84 13.09
C ALA A 27 8.84 14.74 11.55
N SER A 28 9.82 14.05 10.98
CA SER A 28 9.83 13.79 9.53
C SER A 28 8.56 13.03 9.16
N ILE A 29 7.64 13.71 8.45
CA ILE A 29 6.44 13.08 7.93
C ILE A 29 6.89 12.04 6.90
N ARG A 30 6.64 10.77 7.20
CA ARG A 30 6.84 9.66 6.27
C ARG A 30 5.49 9.29 5.69
N CYS A 31 5.44 9.14 4.37
CA CYS A 31 4.28 8.61 3.65
C CYS A 31 4.66 7.26 3.02
N PRO A 32 4.85 6.19 3.83
CA PRO A 32 5.21 4.90 3.28
C PRO A 32 4.04 4.33 2.46
N VAL A 33 4.39 3.55 1.44
CA VAL A 33 3.41 2.71 0.74
C VAL A 33 3.02 1.58 1.70
N ILE A 34 1.79 1.62 2.20
CA ILE A 34 1.26 0.61 3.13
C ILE A 34 0.83 -0.68 2.42
N PHE A 35 0.51 -0.58 1.13
CA PHE A 35 0.12 -1.69 0.27
C PHE A 35 0.55 -1.40 -1.17
N ASP A 36 1.13 -2.39 -1.83
CA ASP A 36 1.55 -2.28 -3.22
C ASP A 36 0.98 -3.41 -4.07
N GLY A 37 -0.03 -3.09 -4.87
CA GLY A 37 -0.67 -4.02 -5.79
C GLY A 37 -0.09 -4.03 -7.20
N ARG A 38 0.93 -3.21 -7.53
CA ARG A 38 1.38 -3.09 -8.92
C ARG A 38 2.19 -4.33 -9.32
N VAL A 39 1.92 -4.86 -10.50
CA VAL A 39 2.50 -6.11 -11.00
C VAL A 39 3.98 -5.92 -11.40
N PRO A 40 4.91 -6.74 -10.87
CA PRO A 40 6.32 -6.71 -11.28
C PRO A 40 6.52 -7.04 -12.77
N ALA A 41 7.54 -6.46 -13.39
CA ALA A 41 7.87 -6.77 -14.80
C ALA A 41 8.14 -8.26 -15.07
N ALA A 42 8.65 -9.00 -14.07
CA ALA A 42 8.94 -10.42 -14.16
C ALA A 42 7.74 -11.35 -13.90
N ALA A 43 6.59 -10.79 -13.52
CA ALA A 43 5.40 -11.57 -13.22
C ALA A 43 4.91 -12.40 -14.41
N VAL A 44 4.41 -13.60 -14.12
CA VAL A 44 3.75 -14.49 -15.07
C VAL A 44 2.29 -14.72 -14.67
N PRO A 45 1.38 -15.06 -15.60
CA PRO A 45 -0.04 -15.26 -15.27
C PRO A 45 -0.27 -16.29 -14.15
N GLY A 46 0.53 -17.35 -14.10
CA GLY A 46 0.43 -18.38 -13.04
C GLY A 46 0.76 -17.89 -11.63
N ASP A 47 1.43 -16.74 -11.46
CA ASP A 47 1.67 -16.16 -10.13
C ASP A 47 0.35 -15.79 -9.43
N PHE A 48 -0.72 -15.56 -10.20
CA PHE A 48 -2.05 -15.21 -9.67
C PHE A 48 -2.87 -16.43 -9.22
N ASP A 49 -2.46 -17.65 -9.56
CA ASP A 49 -3.20 -18.88 -9.26
C ASP A 49 -2.95 -19.42 -7.85
N SER A 50 -2.02 -18.80 -7.10
CA SER A 50 -1.67 -19.21 -5.74
C SER A 50 -1.45 -18.01 -4.82
N ALA A 51 -1.74 -18.20 -3.54
CA ALA A 51 -1.44 -17.21 -2.51
C ALA A 51 0.08 -16.97 -2.46
N SER A 52 0.50 -15.70 -2.54
CA SER A 52 1.91 -15.32 -2.60
C SER A 52 2.69 -15.95 -3.78
N GLY A 53 2.01 -16.29 -4.88
CA GLY A 53 2.64 -16.75 -6.11
C GLY A 53 3.73 -15.79 -6.60
N GLY A 54 4.80 -16.36 -7.15
CA GLY A 54 6.02 -15.63 -7.52
C GLY A 54 6.74 -14.95 -6.34
N GLY A 55 6.31 -15.17 -5.09
CA GLY A 55 6.83 -14.47 -3.90
C GLY A 55 6.40 -13.01 -3.78
N TRP A 56 5.54 -12.53 -4.68
CA TRP A 56 5.15 -11.11 -4.75
C TRP A 56 3.63 -10.90 -4.74
N ASN A 57 2.84 -11.86 -5.21
CA ASN A 57 1.41 -11.70 -5.44
C ASN A 57 0.64 -11.40 -4.13
N PRO A 58 0.03 -10.20 -3.97
CA PRO A 58 -0.74 -9.85 -2.77
C PRO A 58 -2.23 -10.24 -2.87
N TYR A 59 -2.66 -10.84 -3.98
CA TYR A 59 -4.07 -11.09 -4.29
C TYR A 59 -4.52 -12.50 -3.90
N ASN A 60 -5.81 -12.62 -3.58
CA ASN A 60 -6.46 -13.89 -3.30
C ASN A 60 -6.68 -14.68 -4.62
N PRO A 61 -6.27 -15.96 -4.68
CA PRO A 61 -6.38 -16.76 -5.91
C PRO A 61 -7.78 -17.34 -6.17
N ASP A 62 -8.70 -17.29 -5.20
CA ASP A 62 -9.95 -18.06 -5.23
C ASP A 62 -11.19 -17.19 -5.48
N TYR A 63 -11.20 -15.94 -5.02
CA TYR A 63 -12.40 -15.11 -5.01
C TYR A 63 -12.56 -14.16 -6.19
N VAL A 64 -13.83 -13.87 -6.47
CA VAL A 64 -14.34 -12.95 -7.49
C VAL A 64 -13.87 -13.28 -8.92
N LYS A 65 -13.95 -14.56 -9.28
CA LYS A 65 -13.82 -15.06 -10.66
C LYS A 65 -14.84 -16.15 -10.97
N GLY A 66 -14.93 -16.54 -12.24
CA GLY A 66 -15.80 -17.63 -12.69
C GLY A 66 -15.45 -18.96 -12.01
N GLU A 67 -16.47 -19.79 -11.74
CA GLU A 67 -16.26 -21.13 -11.22
C GLU A 67 -15.41 -21.98 -12.18
N GLY A 68 -14.42 -22.68 -11.64
CA GLY A 68 -13.51 -23.55 -12.41
C GLY A 68 -12.43 -22.83 -13.22
N LEU A 69 -12.44 -21.50 -13.33
CA LEU A 69 -11.37 -20.73 -13.98
C LEU A 69 -10.18 -20.54 -13.04
N LEU A 70 -8.97 -20.59 -13.57
CA LEU A 70 -7.77 -20.05 -12.93
C LEU A 70 -7.62 -18.56 -13.24
N TRP A 71 -6.82 -17.84 -12.46
CA TRP A 71 -6.50 -16.45 -12.78
C TRP A 71 -5.62 -16.36 -14.03
N SER A 72 -4.78 -17.37 -14.30
CA SER A 72 -4.02 -17.47 -15.54
C SER A 72 -4.87 -17.66 -16.80
N ASP A 73 -6.14 -18.11 -16.67
CA ASP A 73 -7.11 -18.15 -17.78
C ASP A 73 -7.73 -16.77 -18.06
N ILE A 74 -7.67 -15.85 -17.07
CA ILE A 74 -8.36 -14.56 -17.06
C ILE A 74 -7.37 -13.40 -17.31
N ILE A 75 -6.16 -13.51 -16.77
CA ILE A 75 -5.16 -12.45 -16.79
C ILE A 75 -4.22 -12.63 -17.97
N LEU A 76 -4.19 -11.61 -18.80
CA LEU A 76 -3.13 -11.42 -19.78
C LEU A 76 -2.14 -10.40 -19.24
N LEU A 77 -0.86 -10.64 -19.51
CA LEU A 77 0.19 -9.69 -19.19
C LEU A 77 0.80 -9.19 -20.51
N PRO A 78 0.41 -7.99 -21.00
CA PRO A 78 0.87 -7.46 -22.27
C PRO A 78 2.39 -7.28 -22.31
N ARG A 79 3.02 -7.66 -23.41
CA ARG A 79 4.48 -7.59 -23.59
C ARG A 79 4.99 -6.17 -23.89
N ALA A 80 4.15 -5.30 -24.42
CA ALA A 80 4.59 -4.04 -25.01
C ALA A 80 3.55 -2.94 -24.86
N GLY A 81 3.94 -1.89 -24.13
CA GLY A 81 3.31 -0.59 -24.06
C GLY A 81 4.28 0.33 -23.31
N PRO A 82 4.32 1.63 -23.61
CA PRO A 82 5.00 2.56 -22.71
C PRO A 82 4.42 2.36 -21.29
N PRO A 83 5.27 2.33 -20.25
CA PRO A 83 4.78 2.22 -18.88
C PRO A 83 3.79 3.36 -18.61
N SER A 84 2.85 3.14 -17.69
CA SER A 84 2.01 4.23 -17.21
C SER A 84 2.90 5.38 -16.76
N ARG A 85 2.48 6.63 -17.01
CA ARG A 85 3.16 7.81 -16.44
C ARG A 85 3.26 7.76 -14.91
N PHE A 86 2.39 6.96 -14.28
CA PHE A 86 2.35 6.74 -12.84
C PHE A 86 3.20 5.57 -12.35
N ASP A 87 3.75 4.75 -13.26
CA ASP A 87 4.72 3.69 -12.96
C ASP A 87 6.17 4.21 -13.01
N SER A 88 6.37 5.51 -12.72
CA SER A 88 7.70 6.09 -12.64
C SER A 88 8.44 5.59 -11.40
N GLY A 89 9.69 5.15 -11.56
CA GLY A 89 10.48 4.61 -10.46
C GLY A 89 11.65 3.75 -10.92
N ARG A 90 12.47 3.29 -9.96
CA ARG A 90 13.58 2.36 -10.21
C ARG A 90 13.09 0.95 -10.54
N GLU A 91 11.92 0.58 -10.01
CA GLU A 91 11.34 -0.75 -10.19
C GLU A 91 10.43 -0.78 -11.41
N ARG A 92 10.69 -1.72 -12.32
CA ARG A 92 9.87 -1.90 -13.51
C ARG A 92 8.57 -2.60 -13.15
N ARG A 93 7.45 -1.95 -13.40
CA ARG A 93 6.10 -2.51 -13.28
C ARG A 93 5.50 -2.72 -14.67
N ARG A 94 4.45 -3.54 -14.75
CA ARG A 94 3.73 -3.81 -16.00
C ARG A 94 2.22 -3.75 -15.79
N PRO A 95 1.46 -3.37 -16.83
CA PRO A 95 0.01 -3.51 -16.78
C PRO A 95 -0.39 -4.99 -16.81
N LEU A 96 -1.61 -5.24 -16.36
CA LEU A 96 -2.33 -6.49 -16.57
C LEU A 96 -3.63 -6.18 -17.32
N GLU A 97 -4.11 -7.15 -18.08
CA GLU A 97 -5.42 -7.12 -18.72
C GLU A 97 -6.30 -8.21 -18.09
N VAL A 98 -7.57 -7.89 -17.83
CA VAL A 98 -8.55 -8.81 -17.28
C VAL A 98 -9.56 -9.15 -18.37
N THR A 99 -9.63 -10.42 -18.76
CA THR A 99 -10.59 -10.90 -19.75
C THR A 99 -11.89 -11.32 -19.05
N ILE A 100 -13.00 -10.68 -19.44
CA ILE A 100 -14.35 -11.04 -18.98
C ILE A 100 -15.08 -11.78 -20.11
N SER A 101 -15.61 -12.96 -19.80
CA SER A 101 -16.28 -13.83 -20.78
C SER A 101 -17.61 -14.37 -20.24
N ASN A 102 -18.28 -15.23 -21.01
CA ASN A 102 -19.49 -15.92 -20.56
C ASN A 102 -19.23 -16.81 -19.32
N ALA A 103 -17.99 -17.24 -19.11
CA ALA A 103 -17.59 -18.06 -17.96
C ALA A 103 -17.35 -17.22 -16.68
N SER A 104 -17.29 -15.90 -16.76
CA SER A 104 -17.01 -15.01 -15.62
C SER A 104 -18.24 -14.82 -14.69
N VAL A 105 -18.87 -15.92 -14.28
CA VAL A 105 -20.02 -15.94 -13.35
C VAL A 105 -19.50 -16.35 -11.96
N PHE A 106 -19.47 -15.40 -11.03
CA PHE A 106 -19.04 -15.64 -9.66
C PHE A 106 -20.22 -16.17 -8.83
N ILE A 107 -20.06 -17.32 -8.17
CA ILE A 107 -21.04 -17.94 -7.24
C ILE A 107 -22.50 -17.99 -7.76
N ASP A 108 -22.69 -18.38 -9.03
CA ASP A 108 -23.99 -18.40 -9.75
C ASP A 108 -24.77 -17.06 -9.69
N GLN A 109 -24.06 -15.92 -9.57
CA GLN A 109 -24.66 -14.59 -9.70
C GLN A 109 -25.04 -14.31 -11.14
N ARG A 110 -26.29 -14.64 -11.49
CA ARG A 110 -26.83 -14.38 -12.84
C ARG A 110 -27.14 -12.90 -13.03
N GLY A 111 -26.99 -12.44 -14.28
CA GLY A 111 -27.24 -11.05 -14.68
C GLY A 111 -25.98 -10.17 -14.75
N PHE A 112 -24.85 -10.62 -14.20
CA PHE A 112 -23.58 -9.89 -14.25
C PHE A 112 -22.40 -10.83 -14.52
N ARG A 113 -21.32 -10.27 -15.05
CA ARG A 113 -20.04 -10.96 -15.23
C ARG A 113 -18.97 -10.24 -14.42
N ARG A 114 -18.17 -10.97 -13.65
CA ARG A 114 -17.21 -10.38 -12.71
C ARG A 114 -15.90 -11.14 -12.73
N ALA A 115 -14.82 -10.36 -12.79
CA ALA A 115 -13.46 -10.77 -12.51
C ALA A 115 -12.80 -9.60 -11.78
N GLY A 116 -12.47 -9.77 -10.50
CA GLY A 116 -11.86 -8.71 -9.69
C GLY A 116 -10.81 -9.25 -8.74
N LEU A 117 -9.60 -8.68 -8.79
CA LEU A 117 -8.55 -9.03 -7.84
C LEU A 117 -8.88 -8.43 -6.47
N LEU A 118 -8.99 -9.30 -5.46
CA LEU A 118 -9.15 -8.95 -4.06
C LEU A 118 -7.81 -9.17 -3.34
N PHE A 119 -7.48 -8.34 -2.35
CA PHE A 119 -6.30 -8.58 -1.52
C PHE A 119 -6.45 -9.90 -0.75
N ALA A 120 -5.35 -10.62 -0.58
CA ALA A 120 -5.34 -11.91 0.12
C ALA A 120 -5.65 -11.78 1.62
N GLY A 121 -5.45 -10.59 2.20
CA GLY A 121 -5.77 -10.29 3.58
C GLY A 121 -6.15 -8.83 3.76
N ASP A 122 -6.99 -8.58 4.76
CA ASP A 122 -7.51 -7.28 5.20
C ASP A 122 -6.99 -6.89 6.59
N ALA A 123 -6.05 -7.67 7.13
CA ALA A 123 -5.45 -7.41 8.42
C ALA A 123 -4.61 -6.12 8.36
N ASN A 124 -5.03 -5.10 9.09
CA ASN A 124 -4.31 -3.83 9.26
C ASN A 124 -3.10 -4.00 10.18
N VAL A 125 -2.10 -4.77 9.74
CA VAL A 125 -0.87 -5.08 10.51
C VAL A 125 0.21 -4.00 10.37
N GLY A 126 -0.20 -2.74 10.10
CA GLY A 126 0.64 -1.56 9.83
C GLY A 126 2.13 -1.75 10.08
N ARG A 127 2.93 -1.80 9.00
CA ARG A 127 4.40 -1.78 9.10
C ARG A 127 4.91 -0.38 9.40
#